data_AF-A0A922EL28-F1
#
_entry.id   AF-A0A922EL28-F1
#
_cell.length_a   1.000
_cell.length_b   1.000
_cell.length_c   1.000
_cell.angle_alpha   90.00
_cell.angle_beta   90.00
_cell.angle_gamma   90.00
#
_symmetry.space_group_name_H-M   'P 1'
#
loop_
_entity.id
_entity.type
_entity.pdbx_description
1 polymer ?
#
loop_
_entity_poly.entity_id
_entity_poly.type
_entity_poly.pdbx_seq_one_letter_code
_entity_poly.pdbx_strand_id
1 'polypeptide(L)'
;MSAPDIIFGPGDESFHPFSAKLPKNCSLLDDWNSRDPTRLMALIQELRNQYVDYQRKRVGDVDDARLNFEISTIVFREGIEMALSSGAEKPDEVKFAVPITDMKIDRMVPGCPWRGPPKIYLQVMYPVGKKHVTAPLAPRLKLVSNSELKTFFSIEDVKLPPWSDGMCMAEYLPHLEESLEKQILEAVSLIDVRRHFIEALVPQFGWPLEADPVFCRKATFLAGSGVFTFLVHFMISTQFPKQQPALMLQSCQHLSSQGVPVKSSLMTEYPWSPRWETSQMAERICEFLADEALNFKRHCNESQLQH
;
A
#
# COMPACT_ATOMS: atom_id res chain seq x y z
N MET A 1 26.24 -28.21 10.91
CA MET A 1 25.68 -27.25 9.94
C MET A 1 26.33 -25.91 10.22
N SER A 2 26.89 -25.28 9.20
CA SER A 2 27.75 -24.10 9.35
C SER A 2 26.93 -22.81 9.44
N ALA A 3 27.54 -21.76 9.98
CA ALA A 3 27.00 -20.40 9.93
C ALA A 3 26.98 -19.87 8.48
N PRO A 4 26.10 -18.90 8.16
CA PRO A 4 26.06 -18.29 6.83
C PRO A 4 27.25 -17.36 6.60
N ASP A 5 27.71 -17.30 5.34
CA ASP A 5 28.64 -16.27 4.88
C ASP A 5 27.87 -15.03 4.41
N ILE A 6 28.43 -13.85 4.64
CA ILE A 6 27.78 -12.56 4.37
C ILE A 6 28.72 -11.69 3.54
N ILE A 7 28.23 -11.25 2.38
CA ILE A 7 28.98 -10.42 1.44
C ILE A 7 28.21 -9.11 1.26
N PHE A 8 28.87 -7.99 1.54
CA PHE A 8 28.34 -6.65 1.28
C PHE A 8 28.69 -6.21 -0.15
N GLY A 9 27.84 -5.36 -0.72
CA GLY A 9 28.04 -4.87 -2.08
C GLY A 9 29.27 -3.97 -2.22
N PRO A 10 29.69 -3.68 -3.47
CA PRO A 10 30.90 -2.89 -3.75
C PRO A 10 30.85 -1.44 -3.23
N GLY A 11 29.68 -0.93 -2.86
CA GLY A 11 29.52 0.41 -2.27
C GLY A 11 29.82 0.48 -0.76
N ASP A 12 30.06 -0.65 -0.11
CA ASP A 12 30.18 -0.78 1.35
C ASP A 12 31.42 -1.57 1.77
N GLU A 13 32.49 -1.54 0.99
CA GLU A 13 33.76 -2.23 1.30
C GLU A 13 34.37 -1.82 2.64
N SER A 14 34.07 -0.62 3.15
CA SER A 14 34.54 -0.16 4.46
C SER A 14 33.68 -0.65 5.63
N PHE A 15 32.52 -1.27 5.37
CA PHE A 15 31.66 -1.85 6.40
C PHE A 15 32.18 -3.22 6.84
N HIS A 16 32.86 -3.26 7.99
CA HIS A 16 33.45 -4.47 8.56
C HIS A 16 32.82 -4.83 9.92
N PRO A 17 31.58 -5.36 9.94
CA PRO A 17 30.85 -5.64 11.20
C PRO A 17 31.55 -6.69 12.08
N PHE A 18 32.37 -7.55 11.48
CA PHE A 18 33.07 -8.66 12.14
C PHE A 18 34.56 -8.37 12.44
N SER A 19 35.02 -7.13 12.30
CA SER A 19 36.44 -6.81 12.50
C SER A 19 36.86 -6.98 13.97
N ALA A 20 37.99 -7.67 14.19
CA ALA A 20 38.54 -7.99 15.51
C ALA A 20 38.90 -6.77 16.41
N LYS A 21 38.79 -5.55 15.89
CA LYS A 21 39.05 -4.29 16.62
C LYS A 21 37.82 -3.74 17.36
N LEU A 22 36.63 -4.29 17.14
CA LEU A 22 35.41 -3.94 17.88
C LEU A 22 35.28 -4.85 19.11
N PRO A 23 34.81 -4.37 20.28
CA PRO A 23 34.71 -5.20 21.46
C PRO A 23 33.63 -6.28 21.24
N LYS A 24 34.05 -7.56 21.15
CA LYS A 24 33.27 -8.81 21.33
C LYS A 24 31.77 -8.80 20.97
N ASN A 25 31.36 -8.32 19.79
CA ASN A 25 29.93 -8.13 19.46
C ASN A 25 29.40 -8.97 18.29
N CYS A 26 29.87 -10.22 18.10
CA CYS A 26 29.18 -11.17 17.22
C CYS A 26 29.00 -12.54 17.89
N SER A 27 28.49 -12.54 19.13
CA SER A 27 28.06 -13.74 19.84
C SER A 27 27.08 -14.62 19.05
N LEU A 28 26.37 -14.03 18.08
CA LEU A 28 25.38 -14.74 17.26
C LEU A 28 25.98 -15.69 16.21
N LEU A 29 27.20 -15.40 15.71
CA LEU A 29 27.91 -16.31 14.80
C LEU A 29 28.71 -17.36 15.56
N ASP A 30 29.30 -16.97 16.68
CA ASP A 30 30.10 -17.86 17.54
C ASP A 30 29.23 -18.99 18.14
N ASP A 31 27.98 -18.68 18.53
CA ASP A 31 26.98 -19.64 19.05
C ASP A 31 25.91 -20.03 18.02
N TRP A 32 26.28 -20.13 16.74
CA TRP A 32 25.31 -20.39 15.67
C TRP A 32 24.59 -21.74 15.85
N ASN A 33 23.26 -21.69 15.92
CA ASN A 33 22.41 -22.88 16.02
C ASN A 33 21.45 -22.97 14.84
N SER A 34 21.78 -23.83 13.87
CA SER A 34 20.95 -24.06 12.68
C SER A 34 19.59 -24.71 12.96
N ARG A 35 19.37 -25.23 14.18
CA ARG A 35 18.09 -25.83 14.58
C ARG A 35 17.12 -24.80 15.14
N ASP A 36 17.60 -23.61 15.47
CA ASP A 36 16.78 -22.51 15.97
C ASP A 36 16.43 -21.57 14.81
N PRO A 37 15.17 -21.57 14.34
CA PRO A 37 14.76 -20.78 13.18
C PRO A 37 14.83 -19.27 13.42
N THR A 38 15.01 -18.82 14.66
CA THR A 38 15.10 -17.38 15.00
C THR A 38 16.50 -16.80 14.81
N ARG A 39 17.54 -17.65 14.75
CA ARG A 39 18.95 -17.21 14.73
C ARG A 39 19.31 -16.37 13.52
N LEU A 40 18.80 -16.74 12.34
CA LEU A 40 19.02 -15.96 11.13
C LEU A 40 18.41 -14.57 11.23
N MET A 41 17.19 -14.46 11.76
CA MET A 41 16.54 -13.17 11.95
C MET A 41 17.32 -12.29 12.92
N ALA A 42 17.76 -12.83 14.06
CA ALA A 42 18.55 -12.10 15.04
C ALA A 42 19.88 -11.60 14.45
N LEU A 43 20.56 -12.43 13.67
CA LEU A 43 21.80 -12.05 12.97
C LEU A 43 21.57 -10.90 11.98
N ILE A 44 20.52 -10.99 11.15
CA ILE A 44 20.18 -9.93 10.19
C ILE A 44 19.77 -8.63 10.90
N GLN A 45 19.05 -8.70 12.01
CA GLN A 45 18.69 -7.54 12.82
C GLN A 45 19.92 -6.84 13.40
N GLU A 46 20.87 -7.60 13.94
CA GLU A 46 22.12 -7.05 14.48
C GLU A 46 22.95 -6.38 13.38
N LEU A 47 23.12 -7.04 12.24
CA LEU A 47 23.85 -6.46 11.10
C LEU A 47 23.18 -5.21 10.56
N ARG A 48 21.84 -5.21 10.50
CA ARG A 48 21.07 -4.02 10.15
C ARG A 48 21.34 -2.87 11.10
N ASN A 49 21.32 -3.10 12.42
CA ASN A 49 21.59 -2.06 13.42
C ASN A 49 22.99 -1.47 13.25
N GLN A 50 24.00 -2.31 13.08
CA GLN A 50 25.37 -1.87 12.84
C GLN A 50 25.50 -1.10 11.52
N TYR A 51 24.78 -1.53 10.48
CA TYR A 51 24.78 -0.84 9.18
C TYR A 51 24.11 0.53 9.25
N VAL A 52 23.02 0.67 10.02
CA VAL A 52 22.36 1.96 10.28
C VAL A 52 23.33 2.93 10.95
N ASP A 53 24.09 2.48 11.95
CA ASP A 53 25.08 3.32 12.63
C ASP A 53 26.27 3.69 11.72
N TYR A 54 26.73 2.74 10.91
CA TYR A 54 27.75 2.98 9.88
C TYR A 54 27.29 4.05 8.87
N GLN A 55 26.08 3.93 8.35
CA GLN A 55 25.52 4.90 7.41
C GLN A 55 25.29 6.27 8.06
N ARG A 56 24.84 6.31 9.32
CA ARG A 56 24.70 7.56 10.09
C ARG A 56 26.04 8.30 10.21
N LYS A 57 27.14 7.59 10.48
CA LYS A 57 28.49 8.18 10.51
C LYS A 57 28.89 8.74 9.15
N ARG A 58 28.73 7.96 8.08
CA ARG A 58 29.05 8.40 6.71
C ARG A 58 28.29 9.64 6.29
N VAL A 59 27.01 9.73 6.64
CA VAL A 59 26.18 10.90 6.37
C VAL A 59 26.65 12.10 7.20
N GLY A 60 27.05 11.91 8.45
CA GLY A 60 27.62 12.96 9.30
C GLY A 60 28.98 13.50 8.83
N ASP A 61 29.75 12.69 8.10
CA ASP A 61 31.03 13.09 7.51
C ASP A 61 30.86 13.90 6.20
N VAL A 62 29.63 14.07 5.70
CA VAL A 62 29.35 14.87 4.50
C VAL A 62 29.48 16.36 4.83
N ASP A 63 30.41 17.04 4.16
CA ASP A 63 30.62 18.49 4.26
C ASP A 63 29.55 19.26 3.46
N ASP A 64 28.32 19.27 3.97
CA ASP A 64 27.19 20.04 3.42
C ASP A 64 26.42 20.74 4.54
N ALA A 65 26.48 22.08 4.56
CA ALA A 65 25.86 22.89 5.60
C ALA A 65 24.33 22.77 5.60
N ARG A 66 23.70 22.58 4.44
CA ARG A 66 22.25 22.41 4.35
C ARG A 66 21.85 21.06 4.93
N LEU A 67 22.58 20.00 4.59
CA LEU A 67 22.32 18.66 5.13
C LEU A 67 22.50 18.60 6.64
N ASN A 68 23.57 19.22 7.16
CA ASN A 68 23.83 19.29 8.60
C ASN A 68 22.71 20.04 9.35
N PHE A 69 22.21 21.14 8.77
CA PHE A 69 21.04 21.84 9.30
C PHE A 69 19.83 20.91 9.35
N GLU A 70 19.50 20.24 8.26
CA GLU A 70 18.34 19.33 8.19
C GLU A 70 18.42 18.22 9.24
N ILE A 71 19.56 17.54 9.36
CA ILE A 71 19.79 16.50 10.38
C ILE A 71 19.55 17.06 11.78
N SER A 72 20.08 18.26 12.08
CA SER A 72 19.93 18.88 13.39
C SER A 72 18.46 19.17 13.75
N THR A 73 17.63 19.47 12.74
CA THR A 73 16.20 19.78 12.94
C THR A 73 15.32 18.55 13.13
N ILE A 74 15.76 17.35 12.73
CA ILE A 74 14.93 16.13 12.82
C ILE A 74 15.50 15.06 13.75
N VAL A 75 16.69 15.26 14.33
CA VAL A 75 17.38 14.27 15.18
C VAL A 75 16.57 13.77 16.38
N PHE A 76 15.61 14.57 16.86
CA PHE A 76 14.74 14.19 17.98
C PHE A 76 13.68 13.15 17.61
N ARG A 77 13.40 12.94 16.31
CA ARG A 77 12.42 11.95 15.86
C ARG A 77 13.04 10.56 15.90
N GLU A 78 12.35 9.63 16.54
CA GLU A 78 12.78 8.24 16.61
C GLU A 78 12.56 7.51 15.28
N GLY A 79 13.41 6.52 14.99
CA GLY A 79 13.23 5.63 13.84
C GLY A 79 13.59 6.21 12.48
N ILE A 80 14.25 7.38 12.42
CA ILE A 80 14.82 7.89 11.17
C ILE A 80 16.00 7.02 10.75
N GLU A 81 15.95 6.55 9.51
CA GLU A 81 17.05 5.87 8.83
C GLU A 81 17.64 6.81 7.78
N MET A 82 18.98 6.80 7.67
CA MET A 82 19.70 7.61 6.69
C MET A 82 20.75 6.77 5.99
N ALA A 83 20.99 7.03 4.71
CA ALA A 83 21.99 6.34 3.92
C ALA A 83 22.63 7.27 2.90
N LEU A 84 23.95 7.15 2.74
CA LEU A 84 24.69 7.77 1.64
C LEU A 84 24.73 6.79 0.48
N SER A 85 24.20 7.20 -0.67
CA SER A 85 24.28 6.43 -1.91
C SER A 85 25.25 7.08 -2.89
N SER A 86 26.27 6.31 -3.26
CA SER A 86 27.28 6.69 -4.26
C SER A 86 27.11 5.83 -5.50
N GLY A 87 26.94 6.45 -6.67
CA GLY A 87 26.78 5.74 -7.94
C GLY A 87 27.91 6.08 -8.92
N ALA A 88 28.38 5.11 -9.70
CA ALA A 88 29.43 5.34 -10.71
C ALA A 88 29.02 6.40 -11.76
N GLU A 89 27.72 6.57 -12.01
CA GLU A 89 27.17 7.52 -13.00
C GLU A 89 26.28 8.63 -12.40
N LYS A 90 25.96 8.57 -11.09
CA LYS A 90 25.05 9.53 -10.44
C LYS A 90 25.79 10.30 -9.34
N PRO A 91 25.45 11.59 -9.11
CA PRO A 91 26.00 12.32 -7.98
C PRO A 91 25.64 11.60 -6.68
N ASP A 92 26.52 11.74 -5.68
CA ASP A 92 26.26 11.24 -4.34
C ASP A 92 24.94 11.83 -3.84
N GLU A 93 24.17 11.01 -3.14
CA GLU A 93 22.85 11.40 -2.65
C GLU A 93 22.65 10.85 -1.25
N VAL A 94 22.23 11.72 -0.34
CA VAL A 94 21.83 11.34 1.00
C VAL A 94 20.33 11.10 1.01
N LYS A 95 19.93 9.93 1.50
CA LYS A 95 18.53 9.51 1.58
C LYS A 95 18.12 9.40 3.03
N PHE A 96 17.04 10.05 3.39
CA PHE A 96 16.35 9.89 4.66
C PHE A 96 15.11 9.03 4.44
N ALA A 97 14.81 8.15 5.39
CA ALA A 97 13.52 7.52 5.56
C ALA A 97 12.97 7.98 6.91
N VAL A 98 12.06 8.95 6.85
CA VAL A 98 11.44 9.56 8.03
C VAL A 98 10.10 8.87 8.30
N PRO A 99 9.93 8.19 9.44
CA PRO A 99 8.65 7.58 9.78
C PRO A 99 7.60 8.66 10.06
N ILE A 100 6.39 8.44 9.54
CA ILE A 100 5.21 9.22 9.88
C ILE A 100 4.58 8.58 11.13
N THR A 101 4.86 9.13 12.31
CA THR A 101 4.66 8.45 13.60
C THR A 101 3.32 8.70 14.27
N ASP A 102 2.63 9.77 13.91
CA ASP A 102 1.51 10.28 14.73
C ASP A 102 0.17 9.62 14.41
N MET A 103 0.14 8.67 13.48
CA MET A 103 -1.09 8.08 12.94
C MET A 103 -1.32 6.66 13.47
N LYS A 104 -2.39 6.46 14.24
CA LYS A 104 -2.81 5.13 14.74
C LYS A 104 -3.70 4.39 13.73
N ILE A 105 -3.20 4.21 12.51
CA ILE A 105 -3.96 3.64 11.37
C ILE A 105 -4.50 2.23 11.69
N ASP A 106 -3.75 1.46 12.47
CA ASP A 106 -4.15 0.13 12.95
C ASP A 106 -5.49 0.14 13.70
N ARG A 107 -5.83 1.27 14.35
CA ARG A 107 -7.05 1.43 15.14
C ARG A 107 -8.19 2.09 14.37
N MET A 108 -7.93 2.62 13.17
CA MET A 108 -8.92 3.38 12.41
C MET A 108 -9.91 2.48 11.66
N VAL A 109 -9.53 1.23 11.35
CA VAL A 109 -10.39 0.25 10.65
C VAL A 109 -10.64 -0.96 11.55
N PRO A 110 -11.80 -1.05 12.22
CA PRO A 110 -12.15 -2.19 13.07
C PRO A 110 -12.17 -3.50 12.28
N GLY A 111 -11.65 -4.57 12.88
CA GLY A 111 -11.67 -5.91 12.29
C GLY A 111 -10.70 -6.12 11.12
N CYS A 112 -9.88 -5.12 10.78
CA CYS A 112 -8.86 -5.29 9.74
C CYS A 112 -7.77 -6.26 10.19
N PRO A 113 -7.46 -7.32 9.40
CA PRO A 113 -6.50 -8.36 9.78
C PRO A 113 -5.06 -7.90 9.54
N TRP A 114 -4.65 -6.81 10.18
CA TRP A 114 -3.28 -6.28 10.10
C TRP A 114 -2.29 -7.37 10.53
N ARG A 115 -1.35 -7.75 9.66
CA ARG A 115 -0.25 -8.67 10.07
C ARG A 115 0.82 -7.97 10.90
N GLY A 116 0.85 -6.65 10.82
CA GLY A 116 1.71 -5.77 11.61
C GLY A 116 1.22 -4.33 11.49
N PRO A 117 1.76 -3.40 12.30
CA PRO A 117 1.34 -2.01 12.24
C PRO A 117 1.60 -1.45 10.83
N PRO A 118 0.61 -0.82 10.18
CA PRO A 118 0.84 -0.08 8.94
C PRO A 118 1.86 1.03 9.20
N LYS A 119 2.84 1.17 8.31
CA LYS A 119 3.89 2.19 8.42
C LYS A 119 4.02 2.94 7.12
N ILE A 120 4.14 4.25 7.24
CA ILE A 120 4.39 5.17 6.13
C ILE A 120 5.70 5.90 6.44
N TYR A 121 6.56 5.97 5.44
CA TYR A 121 7.83 6.67 5.49
C TYR A 121 7.84 7.73 4.40
N LEU A 122 8.26 8.94 4.76
CA LEU A 122 8.69 9.94 3.79
C LEU A 122 10.16 9.66 3.45
N GLN A 123 10.41 9.31 2.20
CA GLN A 123 11.74 9.25 1.64
C GLN A 123 12.14 10.62 1.10
N VAL A 124 13.18 11.21 1.68
CA VAL A 124 13.73 12.51 1.28
C VAL A 124 15.12 12.30 0.72
N MET A 125 15.36 12.74 -0.51
CA MET A 125 16.60 12.49 -1.24
C MET A 125 17.29 13.80 -1.57
N TYR A 126 18.44 14.06 -0.94
CA TYR A 126 19.24 15.27 -1.11
C TYR A 126 20.44 14.98 -2.04
N PRO A 127 20.52 15.64 -3.20
CA PRO A 127 21.70 15.54 -4.04
C PRO A 127 22.88 16.25 -3.34
N VAL A 128 23.99 15.55 -3.17
CA VAL A 128 25.24 16.11 -2.63
C VAL A 128 26.00 16.74 -3.79
N GLY A 129 26.06 18.08 -3.79
CA GLY A 129 26.72 18.83 -4.85
C GLY A 129 28.25 18.72 -4.80
N LYS A 130 28.90 18.53 -5.95
CA LYS A 130 30.37 18.70 -6.07
C LYS A 130 30.74 20.18 -6.03
N LYS A 131 30.92 20.81 -4.85
CA LYS A 131 31.56 22.12 -4.56
C LYS A 131 31.33 23.35 -5.49
N HIS A 132 30.48 23.28 -6.52
CA HIS A 132 30.37 24.27 -7.61
C HIS A 132 28.91 24.50 -8.08
N VAL A 133 27.91 24.07 -7.33
CA VAL A 133 26.51 24.38 -7.64
C VAL A 133 26.09 25.59 -6.83
N THR A 134 25.75 26.68 -7.51
CA THR A 134 25.46 28.01 -6.91
C THR A 134 24.09 28.11 -6.23
N ALA A 135 23.23 27.09 -6.35
CA ALA A 135 21.91 27.05 -5.74
C ALA A 135 21.62 25.65 -5.15
N PRO A 136 21.07 25.54 -3.92
CA PRO A 136 20.64 24.27 -3.36
C PRO A 136 19.55 23.66 -4.24
N LEU A 137 19.73 22.42 -4.69
CA LEU A 137 18.68 21.70 -5.39
C LEU A 137 17.64 21.22 -4.37
N ALA A 138 16.36 21.44 -4.65
CA ALA A 138 15.28 20.95 -3.81
C ALA A 138 15.35 19.42 -3.66
N PRO A 139 15.04 18.88 -2.46
CA PRO A 139 15.07 17.45 -2.25
C PRO A 139 13.98 16.75 -3.06
N ARG A 140 14.25 15.51 -3.48
CA ARG A 140 13.25 14.66 -4.12
C ARG A 140 12.49 13.89 -3.05
N LEU A 141 11.16 13.92 -3.13
CA LEU A 141 10.28 13.35 -2.11
C LEU A 141 9.53 12.14 -2.67
N LYS A 142 9.33 11.13 -1.84
CA LYS A 142 8.52 9.96 -2.16
C LYS A 142 7.93 9.35 -0.89
N LEU A 143 6.66 8.93 -0.94
CA LEU A 143 6.10 8.09 0.12
C LEU A 143 6.43 6.62 -0.13
N VAL A 144 6.70 5.90 0.96
CA VAL A 144 6.90 4.45 0.96
C VAL A 144 6.06 3.87 2.10
N SER A 145 5.36 2.78 1.83
CA SER A 145 4.56 2.08 2.85
C SER A 145 4.79 0.58 2.79
N ASN A 146 4.45 -0.10 3.89
CA ASN A 146 4.41 -1.55 3.91
C ASN A 146 3.20 -2.10 3.12
N SER A 147 3.26 -3.38 2.75
CA SER A 147 2.24 -4.06 1.94
C SER A 147 0.84 -4.04 2.55
N GLU A 148 0.75 -3.98 3.89
CA GLU A 148 -0.51 -3.98 4.64
C GLU A 148 -1.42 -2.81 4.22
N LEU A 149 -0.85 -1.61 4.07
CA LEU A 149 -1.61 -0.40 3.78
C LEU A 149 -2.23 -0.41 2.38
N LYS A 150 -1.56 -1.02 1.39
CA LYS A 150 -2.01 -1.03 -0.03
C LYS A 150 -3.41 -1.58 -0.22
N THR A 151 -3.86 -2.46 0.67
CA THR A 151 -5.19 -3.05 0.59
C THR A 151 -6.30 -2.05 0.93
N PHE A 152 -5.99 -1.03 1.72
CA PHE A 152 -6.93 -0.05 2.26
C PHE A 152 -6.74 1.33 1.61
N PHE A 153 -5.49 1.77 1.48
CA PHE A 153 -5.11 3.12 1.06
C PHE A 153 -3.87 3.06 0.17
N SER A 154 -3.97 3.62 -1.04
CA SER A 154 -2.85 3.71 -1.96
C SER A 154 -2.08 5.00 -1.72
N ILE A 155 -0.83 4.87 -1.29
CA ILE A 155 0.07 6.03 -1.14
C ILE A 155 0.48 6.64 -2.49
N GLU A 156 0.28 5.93 -3.60
CA GLU A 156 0.63 6.39 -4.95
C GLU A 156 -0.33 7.50 -5.43
N ASP A 157 -1.55 7.52 -4.88
CA ASP A 157 -2.56 8.53 -5.20
C ASP A 157 -2.41 9.80 -4.33
N VAL A 158 -1.52 9.77 -3.33
CA VAL A 158 -1.30 10.89 -2.42
C VAL A 158 -0.49 11.98 -3.11
N LYS A 159 -1.09 13.16 -3.24
CA LYS A 159 -0.39 14.35 -3.69
C LYS A 159 0.43 14.92 -2.54
N LEU A 160 1.76 14.83 -2.68
CA LEU A 160 2.68 15.44 -1.73
C LEU A 160 2.57 16.97 -1.76
N PRO A 161 2.54 17.65 -0.60
CA PRO A 161 2.66 19.10 -0.53
C PRO A 161 3.93 19.57 -1.26
N PRO A 162 3.91 20.74 -1.92
CA PRO A 162 5.09 21.27 -2.59
C PRO A 162 6.17 21.64 -1.56
N TRP A 163 7.43 21.43 -1.93
CA TRP A 163 8.58 21.90 -1.16
C TRP A 163 8.94 23.32 -1.59
N SER A 164 8.71 24.30 -0.71
CA SER A 164 9.02 25.71 -1.00
C SER A 164 10.53 25.99 -0.88
N ASP A 165 11.01 27.03 -1.57
CA ASP A 165 12.40 27.45 -1.42
C ASP A 165 12.70 27.86 0.04
N GLY A 166 13.85 27.44 0.56
CA GLY A 166 14.26 27.64 1.96
C GLY A 166 13.61 26.70 3.00
N MET A 167 12.44 26.13 2.73
CA MET A 167 11.68 25.25 3.65
C MET A 167 12.52 24.05 4.10
N CYS A 168 12.48 23.69 5.38
CA CYS A 168 13.20 22.52 5.93
C CYS A 168 12.29 21.31 6.22
N MET A 169 12.88 20.15 6.48
CA MET A 169 12.13 18.93 6.79
C MET A 169 11.24 19.11 8.02
N ALA A 170 11.74 19.77 9.07
CA ALA A 170 10.97 19.99 10.29
C ALA A 170 9.73 20.87 10.08
N GLU A 171 9.77 21.79 9.11
CA GLU A 171 8.61 22.60 8.70
C GLU A 171 7.68 21.81 7.76
N TYR A 172 8.23 20.96 6.90
CA TYR A 172 7.45 20.20 5.92
C TYR A 172 6.62 19.08 6.55
N LEU A 173 7.22 18.33 7.49
CA LEU A 173 6.62 17.11 8.06
C LEU A 173 5.24 17.33 8.68
N PRO A 174 4.99 18.36 9.52
CA PRO A 174 3.66 18.56 10.12
C PRO A 174 2.54 18.74 9.08
N HIS A 175 2.81 19.48 8.00
CA HIS A 175 1.83 19.70 6.93
C HIS A 175 1.54 18.41 6.14
N LEU A 176 2.57 17.59 5.91
CA LEU A 176 2.39 16.28 5.30
C LEU A 176 1.57 15.36 6.20
N GLU A 177 1.88 15.33 7.49
CA GLU A 177 1.21 14.49 8.49
C GLU A 177 -0.27 14.81 8.59
N GLU A 178 -0.63 16.09 8.71
CA GLU A 178 -2.02 16.55 8.74
C GLU A 178 -2.77 16.22 7.44
N SER A 179 -2.17 16.49 6.28
CA SER A 179 -2.76 16.21 4.97
C SER A 179 -3.00 14.71 4.76
N LEU A 180 -2.02 13.89 5.16
CA LEU A 180 -2.12 12.44 5.07
C LEU A 180 -3.19 11.91 6.02
N GLU A 181 -3.32 12.48 7.22
CA GLU A 181 -4.31 12.06 8.21
C GLU A 181 -5.71 12.30 7.69
N LYS A 182 -5.94 13.47 7.13
CA LYS A 182 -7.21 13.80 6.49
C LYS A 182 -7.53 12.81 5.37
N GLN A 183 -6.59 12.52 4.47
CA GLN A 183 -6.81 11.58 3.36
C GLN A 183 -7.09 10.15 3.84
N ILE A 184 -6.41 9.71 4.90
CA ILE A 184 -6.66 8.40 5.52
C ILE A 184 -8.04 8.37 6.17
N LEU A 185 -8.42 9.38 6.94
CA LEU A 185 -9.75 9.51 7.55
C LEU A 185 -10.86 9.52 6.49
N GLU A 186 -10.65 10.23 5.38
CA GLU A 186 -11.55 10.19 4.24
C GLU A 186 -11.68 8.77 3.69
N ALA A 187 -10.57 8.05 3.47
CA ALA A 187 -10.59 6.66 3.01
C ALA A 187 -11.30 5.70 3.99
N VAL A 188 -11.16 5.92 5.30
CA VAL A 188 -11.91 5.18 6.33
C VAL A 188 -13.40 5.43 6.18
N SER A 189 -13.84 6.69 6.07
CA SER A 189 -15.26 7.00 5.95
C SER A 189 -15.90 6.42 4.68
N LEU A 190 -15.12 6.25 3.60
CA LEU A 190 -15.59 5.58 2.39
C LEU A 190 -15.89 4.09 2.60
N ILE A 191 -15.37 3.43 3.64
CA ILE A 191 -15.79 2.07 4.02
C ILE A 191 -17.27 2.08 4.39
N ASP A 192 -17.69 3.03 5.20
CA ASP A 192 -19.09 3.14 5.61
C ASP A 192 -19.98 3.47 4.42
N VAL A 193 -19.54 4.35 3.52
CA VAL A 193 -20.28 4.65 2.28
C VAL A 193 -20.50 3.38 1.44
N ARG A 194 -19.49 2.52 1.30
CA ARG A 194 -19.63 1.23 0.62
C ARG A 194 -20.56 0.28 1.36
N ARG A 195 -20.50 0.24 2.70
CA ARG A 195 -21.40 -0.58 3.51
C ARG A 195 -22.86 -0.20 3.30
N HIS A 196 -23.18 1.09 3.40
CA HIS A 196 -24.54 1.60 3.17
C HIS A 196 -25.02 1.32 1.74
N PHE A 197 -24.13 1.34 0.75
CA PHE A 197 -24.48 0.93 -0.61
C PHE A 197 -24.83 -0.57 -0.70
N ILE A 198 -24.05 -1.46 -0.06
CA ILE A 198 -24.38 -2.90 -0.01
C ILE A 198 -25.74 -3.12 0.68
N GLU A 199 -26.02 -2.39 1.75
CA GLU A 199 -27.32 -2.45 2.45
C GLU A 199 -28.46 -1.96 1.56
N ALA A 200 -28.23 -0.91 0.77
CA ALA A 200 -29.22 -0.38 -0.18
C ALA A 200 -29.55 -1.33 -1.35
N LEU A 201 -28.72 -2.34 -1.61
CA LEU A 201 -29.01 -3.40 -2.59
C LEU A 201 -30.02 -4.43 -2.04
N VAL A 202 -30.19 -4.54 -0.73
CA VAL A 202 -31.03 -5.57 -0.10
C VAL A 202 -32.50 -5.53 -0.55
N PRO A 203 -33.16 -4.36 -0.70
CA PRO A 203 -34.53 -4.31 -1.22
C PRO A 203 -34.68 -4.84 -2.65
N GLN A 204 -33.62 -4.79 -3.45
CA GLN A 204 -33.62 -5.21 -4.87
C GLN A 204 -33.22 -6.68 -5.04
N PHE A 205 -32.23 -7.15 -4.26
CA PHE A 205 -31.60 -8.46 -4.44
C PHE A 205 -31.78 -9.43 -3.25
N GLY A 206 -32.38 -8.97 -2.14
CA GLY A 206 -32.35 -9.70 -0.88
C GLY A 206 -30.99 -9.63 -0.18
N TRP A 207 -30.75 -10.50 0.79
CA TRP A 207 -29.49 -10.50 1.53
C TRP A 207 -28.32 -11.02 0.68
N PRO A 208 -27.12 -10.44 0.81
CA PRO A 208 -25.93 -10.95 0.12
C PRO A 208 -25.60 -12.36 0.62
N LEU A 209 -25.19 -13.23 -0.31
CA LEU A 209 -24.63 -14.54 0.01
C LEU A 209 -23.26 -14.41 0.68
N GLU A 210 -22.47 -13.44 0.21
CA GLU A 210 -21.16 -13.11 0.73
C GLU A 210 -20.91 -11.61 0.58
N ALA A 211 -20.32 -10.98 1.58
CA ALA A 211 -19.85 -9.60 1.51
C ALA A 211 -18.53 -9.46 2.26
N ASP A 212 -17.64 -8.60 1.75
CA ASP A 212 -16.38 -8.24 2.43
C ASP A 212 -16.70 -7.50 3.73
N PRO A 213 -16.43 -8.10 4.92
CA PRO A 213 -16.87 -7.54 6.19
C PRO A 213 -16.00 -6.36 6.65
N VAL A 214 -14.80 -6.19 6.07
CA VAL A 214 -13.83 -5.18 6.52
C VAL A 214 -13.89 -3.96 5.62
N PHE A 215 -13.63 -4.12 4.33
CA PHE A 215 -13.49 -2.98 3.42
C PHE A 215 -14.73 -2.75 2.55
N CYS A 216 -15.71 -3.66 2.59
CA CYS A 216 -16.93 -3.59 1.80
C CYS A 216 -16.64 -3.43 0.30
N ARG A 217 -15.58 -4.09 -0.21
CA ARG A 217 -15.16 -3.98 -1.62
C ARG A 217 -15.77 -5.04 -2.52
N LYS A 218 -16.42 -6.04 -1.94
CA LYS A 218 -17.08 -7.11 -2.69
C LYS A 218 -18.38 -7.49 -2.01
N ALA A 219 -19.40 -7.76 -2.82
CA ALA A 219 -20.64 -8.38 -2.37
C ALA A 219 -21.18 -9.27 -3.49
N THR A 220 -21.75 -10.41 -3.12
CA THR A 220 -22.36 -11.36 -4.07
C THR A 220 -23.80 -11.59 -3.68
N PHE A 221 -24.70 -11.44 -4.65
CA PHE A 221 -26.13 -11.67 -4.47
C PHE A 221 -26.63 -12.78 -5.40
N LEU A 222 -27.68 -13.47 -4.97
CA LEU A 222 -28.41 -14.40 -5.83
C LEU A 222 -29.51 -13.63 -6.55
N ALA A 223 -29.58 -13.76 -7.87
CA ALA A 223 -30.61 -13.11 -8.68
C ALA A 223 -31.29 -14.12 -9.61
N GLY A 224 -32.48 -13.75 -10.10
CA GLY A 224 -33.28 -14.57 -11.00
C GLY A 224 -33.93 -13.77 -12.12
N SER A 225 -33.96 -14.34 -13.31
CA SER A 225 -34.76 -13.87 -14.45
C SER A 225 -35.66 -15.01 -14.93
N GLY A 226 -36.91 -15.01 -14.44
CA GLY A 226 -37.80 -16.17 -14.55
C GLY A 226 -37.19 -17.39 -13.84
N VAL A 227 -37.04 -18.50 -14.58
CA VAL A 227 -36.43 -19.75 -14.07
C VAL A 227 -34.89 -19.77 -14.11
N PHE A 228 -34.27 -18.74 -14.69
CA PHE A 228 -32.82 -18.66 -14.80
C PHE A 228 -32.25 -18.00 -13.54
N THR A 229 -31.43 -18.74 -12.80
CA THR A 229 -30.80 -18.29 -11.56
C THR A 229 -29.30 -18.10 -11.75
N PHE A 230 -28.79 -16.97 -11.28
CA PHE A 230 -27.38 -16.58 -11.44
C PHE A 230 -26.92 -15.75 -10.25
N LEU A 231 -25.61 -15.62 -10.09
CA LEU A 231 -24.99 -14.74 -9.11
C LEU A 231 -24.66 -13.40 -9.75
N VAL A 232 -24.83 -12.33 -8.97
CA VAL A 232 -24.36 -10.98 -9.30
C VAL A 232 -23.22 -10.65 -8.34
N HIS A 233 -22.02 -10.51 -8.89
CA HIS A 233 -20.83 -10.10 -8.14
C HIS A 233 -20.59 -8.60 -8.32
N PHE A 234 -20.62 -7.88 -7.21
CA PHE A 234 -20.25 -6.47 -7.12
C PHE A 234 -18.78 -6.36 -6.71
N MET A 235 -18.01 -5.60 -7.49
CA MET A 235 -16.64 -5.20 -7.18
C MET A 235 -16.60 -3.70 -6.99
N ILE A 236 -16.49 -3.26 -5.73
CA ILE A 236 -16.61 -1.88 -5.32
C ILE A 236 -15.21 -1.33 -5.04
N SER A 237 -14.78 -0.31 -5.79
CA SER A 237 -13.42 0.24 -5.69
C SER A 237 -13.25 1.12 -4.46
N THR A 238 -12.00 1.42 -4.11
CA THR A 238 -11.66 2.40 -3.05
C THR A 238 -12.09 3.83 -3.40
N GLN A 239 -12.35 4.11 -4.68
CA GLN A 239 -12.81 5.41 -5.19
C GLN A 239 -14.35 5.52 -5.23
N PHE A 240 -15.09 4.48 -4.83
CA PHE A 240 -16.53 4.56 -4.67
C PHE A 240 -16.91 5.71 -3.71
N PRO A 241 -17.92 6.54 -4.02
CA PRO A 241 -18.88 6.43 -5.13
C PRO A 241 -18.46 7.15 -6.42
N LYS A 242 -17.32 7.87 -6.43
CA LYS A 242 -16.83 8.60 -7.61
C LYS A 242 -16.65 7.67 -8.81
N GLN A 243 -16.14 6.47 -8.54
CA GLN A 243 -16.09 5.38 -9.50
C GLN A 243 -17.24 4.40 -9.22
N GLN A 244 -17.96 4.02 -10.27
CA GLN A 244 -19.03 3.03 -10.18
C GLN A 244 -18.49 1.62 -9.87
N PRO A 245 -19.28 0.76 -9.22
CA PRO A 245 -18.89 -0.62 -9.01
C PRO A 245 -18.82 -1.38 -10.34
N ALA A 246 -17.90 -2.34 -10.45
CA ALA A 246 -17.91 -3.26 -11.58
C ALA A 246 -18.80 -4.47 -11.26
N LEU A 247 -19.57 -4.93 -12.24
CA LEU A 247 -20.51 -6.04 -12.07
C LEU A 247 -20.07 -7.25 -12.91
N MET A 248 -20.30 -8.46 -12.39
CA MET A 248 -20.10 -9.71 -13.12
C MET A 248 -21.23 -10.67 -12.82
N LEU A 249 -21.81 -11.26 -13.85
CA LEU A 249 -22.84 -12.29 -13.74
C LEU A 249 -22.19 -13.67 -13.84
N GLN A 250 -22.60 -14.60 -12.98
CA GLN A 250 -22.12 -15.98 -13.01
C GLN A 250 -23.31 -16.94 -13.00
N SER A 251 -23.36 -17.87 -13.96
CA SER A 251 -24.44 -18.84 -14.02
C SER A 251 -24.32 -19.88 -12.89
N CYS A 252 -25.46 -20.24 -12.30
CA CYS A 252 -25.54 -21.39 -11.37
C CYS A 252 -25.88 -22.71 -12.08
N GLN A 253 -26.19 -22.66 -13.39
CA GLN A 253 -26.78 -23.78 -14.14
C GLN A 253 -25.93 -24.21 -15.34
N HIS A 254 -25.01 -23.35 -15.79
CA HIS A 254 -24.22 -23.57 -17.00
C HIS A 254 -22.73 -23.63 -16.67
N LEU A 255 -22.05 -24.63 -17.22
CA LEU A 255 -20.60 -24.80 -17.12
C LEU A 255 -19.96 -24.58 -18.49
N SER A 256 -18.75 -24.03 -18.49
CA SER A 256 -17.90 -23.89 -19.67
C SER A 256 -17.30 -25.24 -20.06
N SER A 257 -16.58 -25.27 -21.18
CA SER A 257 -15.81 -26.45 -21.62
C SER A 257 -14.74 -26.93 -20.65
N GLN A 258 -14.36 -26.09 -19.71
CA GLN A 258 -13.38 -26.41 -18.68
C GLN A 258 -14.05 -26.88 -17.37
N GLY A 259 -15.37 -27.06 -17.35
CA GLY A 259 -16.13 -27.44 -16.16
C GLY A 259 -16.28 -26.32 -15.13
N VAL A 260 -16.05 -25.07 -15.52
CA VAL A 260 -16.14 -23.89 -14.64
C VAL A 260 -17.45 -23.15 -14.91
N PRO A 261 -18.14 -22.58 -13.91
CA PRO A 261 -19.34 -21.78 -14.14
C PRO A 261 -19.13 -20.69 -15.18
N VAL A 262 -20.06 -20.58 -16.14
CA VAL A 262 -20.03 -19.53 -17.17
C VAL A 262 -20.20 -18.16 -16.51
N LYS A 263 -19.38 -17.19 -16.94
CA LYS A 263 -19.35 -15.82 -16.41
C LYS A 263 -19.50 -14.81 -17.53
N SER A 264 -20.16 -13.69 -17.25
CA SER A 264 -20.17 -12.55 -18.15
C SER A 264 -18.81 -11.87 -18.21
N SER A 265 -18.61 -11.01 -19.21
CA SER A 265 -17.58 -9.99 -19.14
C SER A 265 -17.82 -9.06 -17.95
N LEU A 266 -16.75 -8.38 -17.51
CA LEU A 266 -16.84 -7.36 -16.48
C LEU A 266 -17.61 -6.14 -17.02
N MET A 267 -18.69 -5.78 -16.34
CA MET A 267 -19.56 -4.69 -16.76
C MET A 267 -19.17 -3.44 -15.98
N THR A 268 -18.58 -2.48 -16.68
CA THR A 268 -18.16 -1.18 -16.14
C THR A 268 -18.87 0.00 -16.76
N GLU A 269 -19.67 -0.24 -17.79
CA GLU A 269 -20.38 0.79 -18.56
C GLU A 269 -21.89 0.62 -18.36
N TYR A 270 -22.46 1.40 -17.46
CA TYR A 270 -23.89 1.48 -17.20
C TYR A 270 -24.21 2.82 -16.52
N PRO A 271 -25.48 3.29 -16.54
CA PRO A 271 -25.84 4.59 -16.00
C PRO A 271 -25.43 4.74 -14.54
N TRP A 272 -24.58 5.74 -14.26
CA TRP A 272 -24.08 6.02 -12.93
C TRP A 272 -23.97 7.51 -12.68
N SER A 273 -24.27 7.93 -11.45
CA SER A 273 -23.89 9.24 -10.95
C SER A 273 -23.42 9.11 -9.51
N PRO A 274 -22.23 9.63 -9.17
CA PRO A 274 -21.73 9.66 -7.79
C PRO A 274 -22.57 10.57 -6.87
N ARG A 275 -23.51 11.34 -7.44
CA ARG A 275 -24.39 12.26 -6.70
C ARG A 275 -25.75 11.66 -6.37
N TRP A 276 -26.05 10.45 -6.84
CA TRP A 276 -27.29 9.78 -6.50
C TRP A 276 -27.30 9.34 -5.04
N GLU A 277 -28.49 9.25 -4.47
CA GLU A 277 -28.69 8.56 -3.20
C GLU A 277 -28.39 7.06 -3.38
N THR A 278 -27.94 6.40 -2.31
CA THR A 278 -27.54 4.98 -2.38
C THR A 278 -28.68 4.06 -2.83
N SER A 279 -29.91 4.35 -2.42
CA SER A 279 -31.11 3.64 -2.88
C SER A 279 -31.34 3.81 -4.38
N GLN A 280 -31.18 5.03 -4.89
CA GLN A 280 -31.31 5.32 -6.32
C GLN A 280 -30.21 4.61 -7.12
N MET A 281 -28.97 4.57 -6.62
CA MET A 281 -27.88 3.79 -7.23
C MET A 281 -28.25 2.32 -7.36
N ALA A 282 -28.81 1.72 -6.30
CA ALA A 282 -29.24 0.33 -6.28
C ALA A 282 -30.39 0.05 -7.26
N GLU A 283 -31.40 0.94 -7.31
CA GLU A 283 -32.52 0.84 -8.26
C GLU A 283 -32.04 0.88 -9.71
N ARG A 284 -31.16 1.82 -10.07
CA ARG A 284 -30.64 1.93 -11.45
C ARG A 284 -29.80 0.73 -11.85
N ILE A 285 -29.05 0.14 -10.93
CA ILE A 285 -28.33 -1.11 -11.18
C ILE A 285 -29.33 -2.26 -11.41
N CYS A 286 -30.39 -2.35 -10.61
CA CYS A 286 -31.40 -3.40 -10.77
C CYS A 286 -32.12 -3.29 -12.13
N GLU A 287 -32.49 -2.07 -12.55
CA GLU A 287 -33.07 -1.81 -13.87
C GLU A 287 -32.14 -2.27 -15.00
N PHE A 288 -30.86 -1.87 -14.94
CA PHE A 288 -29.85 -2.28 -15.91
C PHE A 288 -29.68 -3.81 -15.96
N LEU A 289 -29.63 -4.47 -14.80
CA LEU A 289 -29.45 -5.91 -14.70
C LEU A 289 -30.67 -6.71 -15.16
N ALA A 290 -31.88 -6.13 -15.16
CA ALA A 290 -33.07 -6.80 -15.67
C ALA A 290 -32.93 -7.12 -17.17
N ASP A 291 -32.42 -6.18 -17.96
CA ASP A 291 -32.16 -6.36 -19.39
C ASP A 291 -30.94 -7.26 -19.62
N GLU A 292 -29.86 -7.01 -18.87
CA GLU A 292 -28.61 -7.75 -19.04
C GLU A 292 -28.69 -9.21 -18.60
N ALA A 293 -29.59 -9.56 -17.68
CA ALA A 293 -29.87 -10.95 -17.33
C ALA A 293 -30.38 -11.75 -18.54
N LEU A 294 -31.16 -11.14 -19.44
CA LEU A 294 -31.66 -11.80 -20.66
C LEU A 294 -30.53 -12.00 -21.69
N ASN A 295 -29.63 -11.03 -21.80
CA ASN A 295 -28.44 -11.14 -22.64
C ASN A 295 -27.51 -12.25 -22.14
N PHE A 296 -27.25 -12.26 -20.83
CA PHE A 296 -26.40 -13.25 -20.21
C PHE A 296 -26.97 -14.67 -20.29
N LYS A 297 -28.30 -14.84 -20.13
CA LYS A 297 -28.96 -16.14 -20.33
C LYS A 297 -28.76 -16.66 -21.76
N ARG A 298 -28.93 -15.82 -22.78
CA ARG A 298 -28.69 -16.20 -24.18
C ARG A 298 -27.24 -16.64 -24.39
N HIS A 299 -26.29 -15.86 -23.87
CA HIS A 299 -24.87 -16.20 -23.92
C HIS A 299 -24.54 -17.56 -23.26
N CYS A 300 -25.15 -17.85 -22.11
CA CYS A 300 -24.97 -19.13 -21.41
C CYS A 300 -25.48 -20.32 -22.24
N ASN A 301 -26.64 -20.18 -22.88
CA ASN A 301 -27.22 -21.22 -23.73
C ASN A 301 -26.38 -21.48 -24.98
N GLU A 302 -25.88 -20.43 -25.62
CA GLU A 302 -24.99 -20.56 -26.79
C GLU A 302 -23.67 -21.24 -26.45
N SER A 303 -23.14 -20.96 -25.25
CA SER A 303 -21.91 -21.60 -24.75
C SER A 303 -22.09 -23.11 -24.48
N GLN A 304 -23.32 -23.57 -24.20
CA GLN A 304 -23.63 -25.00 -24.07
C GLN A 304 -23.71 -25.72 -25.41
N LEU A 305 -24.12 -25.04 -26.49
CA LEU A 305 -24.26 -25.64 -27.83
C LEU A 305 -22.92 -25.90 -28.53
N GLN A 306 -21.81 -25.41 -27.97
CA GLN A 306 -20.45 -25.70 -28.44
C GLN A 306 -19.88 -27.00 -27.85
N HIS A 307 -20.72 -27.80 -27.19
CA HIS A 307 -20.44 -29.14 -26.64
C HIS A 307 -21.16 -30.25 -27.38
#